data_AF-A0A022MGB2-F1
#
_entry.id   AF-A0A022MGB2-F1
#
_cell.length_a   1.000
_cell.length_b   1.000
_cell.length_c   1.000
_cell.angle_alpha   90.00
_cell.angle_beta   90.00
_cell.angle_gamma   90.00
#
_symmetry.space_group_name_H-M   'P 1'
#
loop_
_entity.id
_entity.type
_entity.pdbx_description
1 polymer ?
#
loop_
_entity_poly.entity_id
_entity_poly.type
_entity_poly.pdbx_seq_one_letter_code
_entity_poly.pdbx_strand_id
1 'polypeptide(L)'
;MRHVRRAAALAAIAATAFGTLTACSMQDAVCGGGEYPVAPVGSTGGACVPKDEEPPKGYVRYPEGKVPEKVGDTWDQYWETHVVDRDGTVRKAPADE
;
A
#
# COMPACT_ATOMS: atom_id res chain seq x y z
N MET A 1 -35.94 63.88 11.25
CA MET A 1 -35.29 62.86 12.11
C MET A 1 -34.56 61.89 11.20
N ARG A 2 -33.23 61.91 11.33
CA ARG A 2 -32.24 61.27 10.47
C ARG A 2 -32.01 59.84 10.98
N HIS A 3 -31.83 58.90 10.05
CA HIS A 3 -31.24 57.57 10.27
C HIS A 3 -32.09 56.53 11.03
N VAL A 4 -33.27 56.19 10.49
CA VAL A 4 -33.88 54.89 10.80
C VAL A 4 -33.25 53.83 9.90
N ARG A 5 -32.13 53.29 10.42
CA ARG A 5 -31.77 51.88 10.36
C ARG A 5 -31.57 51.28 8.97
N ARG A 6 -30.33 51.45 8.49
CA ARG A 6 -29.62 50.42 7.71
C ARG A 6 -29.75 49.08 8.44
N ALA A 7 -30.26 48.05 7.77
CA ALA A 7 -29.85 46.64 7.89
C ALA A 7 -30.99 45.71 7.44
N ALA A 8 -31.03 45.39 6.14
CA ALA A 8 -31.71 44.22 5.58
C ALA A 8 -31.26 44.14 4.11
N ALA A 9 -30.75 43.05 3.56
CA ALA A 9 -30.38 41.75 4.08
C ALA A 9 -29.31 41.25 3.09
N LEU A 10 -28.10 40.92 3.57
CA LEU A 10 -27.14 40.16 2.77
C LEU A 10 -27.54 38.70 2.93
N ALA A 11 -28.30 38.17 1.98
CA ALA A 11 -28.63 36.76 1.92
C ALA A 11 -27.32 35.97 1.74
N ALA A 12 -26.90 35.27 2.80
CA ALA A 12 -25.75 34.39 2.77
C ALA A 12 -26.10 33.16 1.92
N ILE A 13 -25.57 33.09 0.71
CA ILE A 13 -25.55 31.85 -0.09
C ILE A 13 -24.29 31.10 0.33
N ALA A 14 -24.40 30.29 1.38
CA ALA A 14 -23.40 29.29 1.70
C ALA A 14 -23.70 28.05 0.84
N ALA A 15 -23.17 28.02 -0.38
CA ALA A 15 -23.15 26.80 -1.17
C ALA A 15 -22.14 25.84 -0.55
N THR A 16 -22.60 24.93 0.32
CA THR A 16 -21.80 23.79 0.78
C THR A 16 -21.60 22.84 -0.39
N ALA A 17 -20.57 23.11 -1.20
CA ALA A 17 -20.02 22.12 -2.10
C ALA A 17 -19.29 21.07 -1.24
N PHE A 18 -20.03 20.13 -0.66
CA PHE A 18 -19.45 18.87 -0.22
C PHE A 18 -19.05 18.12 -1.49
N GLY A 19 -17.84 18.41 -1.96
CA GLY A 19 -17.21 17.63 -3.01
C GLY A 19 -17.22 16.18 -2.58
N THR A 20 -17.94 15.36 -3.33
CA THR A 20 -17.82 13.91 -3.27
C THR A 20 -16.37 13.60 -3.64
N LEU A 21 -15.49 13.54 -2.65
CA LEU A 21 -14.22 12.86 -2.77
C LEU A 21 -14.58 11.40 -3.02
N THR A 22 -14.87 11.07 -4.27
CA THR A 22 -14.84 9.69 -4.75
C THR A 22 -13.45 9.22 -4.36
N ALA A 23 -13.38 8.36 -3.35
CA ALA A 23 -12.13 7.77 -2.91
C ALA A 23 -11.56 7.05 -4.13
N CYS A 24 -10.64 7.72 -4.83
CA CYS A 24 -9.87 7.10 -5.88
C CYS A 24 -9.23 5.87 -5.24
N SER A 25 -9.60 4.65 -5.67
CA SER A 25 -9.01 3.42 -5.12
C SER A 25 -7.59 3.28 -5.67
N MET A 26 -6.70 4.13 -5.18
CA MET A 26 -5.28 4.10 -5.47
C MET A 26 -4.70 3.12 -4.46
N GLN A 27 -4.80 1.83 -4.75
CA GLN A 27 -4.01 0.84 -3.99
C GLN A 27 -2.54 1.06 -4.34
N ASP A 28 -1.74 1.28 -3.31
CA ASP A 28 -0.30 1.50 -3.43
C ASP A 28 0.40 0.24 -3.95
N ALA A 29 1.43 0.43 -4.78
CA ALA A 29 2.32 -0.65 -5.19
C ALA A 29 3.23 -1.06 -4.01
N VAL A 30 3.58 -2.34 -3.92
CA VAL A 30 4.49 -2.84 -2.86
C VAL A 30 5.89 -2.24 -2.99
N CYS A 31 6.35 -2.07 -4.22
CA CYS A 31 7.64 -1.46 -4.53
C CYS A 31 7.49 -0.34 -5.57
N GLY A 32 8.49 0.54 -5.62
CA GLY A 32 8.55 1.60 -6.63
C GLY A 32 8.64 1.03 -8.06
N GLY A 33 8.29 1.84 -9.06
CA GLY A 33 8.26 1.40 -10.46
C GLY A 33 9.60 0.92 -11.04
N GLY A 34 10.73 1.27 -10.42
CA GLY A 34 12.08 0.81 -10.78
C GLY A 34 12.55 -0.43 -10.02
N GLU A 35 11.75 -0.95 -9.10
CA GLU A 35 12.13 -2.00 -8.17
C GLU A 35 11.25 -3.24 -8.32
N TYR A 36 11.64 -4.33 -7.68
CA TYR A 36 10.84 -5.53 -7.52
C TYR A 36 10.93 -6.04 -6.07
N PRO A 37 9.89 -6.72 -5.58
CA PRO A 37 9.87 -7.22 -4.21
C PRO A 37 10.68 -8.52 -4.08
N VAL A 38 11.32 -8.69 -2.93
CA VAL A 38 12.06 -9.91 -2.53
C VAL A 38 11.64 -10.36 -1.13
N ALA A 39 11.67 -11.68 -0.90
CA ALA A 39 11.35 -12.29 0.37
C ALA A 39 12.62 -12.50 1.21
N PRO A 40 12.63 -12.17 2.51
CA PRO A 40 13.69 -12.62 3.41
C PRO A 40 13.62 -14.14 3.55
N VAL A 41 14.77 -14.81 3.53
CA VAL A 41 14.83 -16.27 3.63
C VAL A 41 14.29 -16.73 4.99
N GLY A 42 13.25 -17.56 4.96
CA GLY A 42 12.70 -18.22 6.15
C GLY A 42 11.95 -17.32 7.12
N SER A 43 11.67 -16.07 6.75
CA SER A 43 10.94 -15.07 7.55
C SER A 43 9.84 -14.38 6.74
N THR A 44 8.92 -13.71 7.41
CA THR A 44 7.84 -12.93 6.79
C THR A 44 8.32 -11.51 6.46
N GLY A 45 7.49 -10.76 5.74
CA GLY A 45 7.82 -9.42 5.25
C GLY A 45 8.46 -9.43 3.87
N GLY A 46 9.09 -8.31 3.51
CA GLY A 46 9.68 -8.12 2.19
C GLY A 46 10.62 -6.92 2.12
N ALA A 47 11.37 -6.82 1.03
CA ALA A 47 12.17 -5.65 0.68
C ALA A 47 12.05 -5.36 -0.82
N CYS A 48 12.43 -4.16 -1.25
CA CYS A 48 12.47 -3.77 -2.65
C CYS A 48 13.92 -3.71 -3.15
N VAL A 49 14.15 -4.22 -4.35
CA VAL A 49 15.47 -4.27 -5.00
C VAL A 49 15.35 -3.66 -6.40
N PRO A 50 16.33 -2.86 -6.88
CA PRO A 50 16.35 -2.35 -8.25
C PRO A 50 16.28 -3.47 -9.28
N LYS A 51 15.49 -3.30 -10.35
CA LYS A 51 15.23 -4.36 -11.38
C LYS A 51 16.47 -4.95 -12.05
N ASP A 52 17.57 -4.21 -12.07
CA ASP A 52 18.86 -4.57 -12.65
C ASP A 52 19.83 -5.21 -11.64
N GLU A 53 19.43 -5.35 -10.37
CA GLU A 53 20.23 -5.98 -9.32
C GLU A 53 19.71 -7.37 -8.93
N GLU A 54 20.62 -8.23 -8.49
CA GLU A 54 20.26 -9.51 -7.86
C GLU A 54 19.79 -9.30 -6.42
N PRO A 55 18.95 -10.19 -5.87
CA PRO A 55 18.58 -10.12 -4.47
C PRO A 55 19.81 -10.12 -3.55
N PRO A 56 19.86 -9.23 -2.54
CA PRO A 56 20.98 -9.21 -1.60
C PRO A 56 21.03 -10.51 -0.79
N LYS A 57 22.20 -10.80 -0.21
CA LYS A 57 22.38 -11.99 0.64
C LYS A 57 21.34 -12.02 1.76
N GLY A 58 20.66 -13.16 1.90
CA GLY A 58 19.58 -13.35 2.88
C GLY A 58 18.18 -13.12 2.31
N TYR A 59 18.08 -12.75 1.04
CA TYR A 59 16.82 -12.59 0.32
C TYR A 59 16.74 -13.52 -0.89
N VAL A 60 15.52 -13.84 -1.29
CA VAL A 60 15.19 -14.63 -2.47
C VAL A 60 14.07 -13.97 -3.26
N ARG A 61 13.97 -14.30 -4.56
CA ARG A 61 12.81 -13.91 -5.35
C ARG A 61 11.58 -14.70 -4.88
N TYR A 62 10.42 -14.06 -4.89
CA TYR A 62 9.16 -14.78 -4.73
C TYR A 62 8.97 -15.79 -5.88
N PRO A 63 8.29 -16.93 -5.63
CA PRO A 63 7.94 -17.86 -6.69
C PRO A 63 7.16 -17.19 -7.82
N GLU A 64 7.36 -17.67 -9.05
CA GLU A 64 6.65 -17.16 -10.22
C GLU A 64 5.13 -17.23 -10.02
N GLY A 65 4.43 -16.14 -10.38
CA GLY A 65 2.99 -16.02 -10.17
C GLY A 65 2.55 -15.81 -8.72
N LYS A 66 3.50 -15.70 -7.77
CA LYS A 66 3.26 -15.44 -6.34
C LYS A 66 3.93 -14.17 -5.81
N VAL A 67 4.10 -13.20 -6.70
CA VAL A 67 4.79 -11.94 -6.41
C VAL A 67 3.74 -10.92 -5.92
N PRO A 68 3.94 -10.25 -4.78
CA PRO A 68 3.06 -9.19 -4.33
C PRO A 68 3.27 -7.92 -5.18
N GLU A 69 2.21 -7.42 -5.81
CA GLU A 69 2.25 -6.27 -6.72
C GLU A 69 1.73 -5.00 -6.04
N LYS A 70 0.64 -5.13 -5.27
CA LYS A 70 -0.04 -4.05 -4.56
C LYS A 70 -0.22 -4.38 -3.09
N VAL A 71 -0.15 -3.35 -2.25
CA VAL A 71 -0.45 -3.47 -0.83
C VAL A 71 -1.88 -3.97 -0.66
N GLY A 72 -2.04 -5.02 0.15
CA GLY A 72 -3.30 -5.72 0.39
C GLY A 72 -3.76 -6.60 -0.76
N ASP A 73 -2.94 -6.87 -1.79
CA ASP A 73 -3.29 -7.90 -2.77
C ASP A 73 -3.22 -9.32 -2.18
N THR A 74 -3.63 -10.30 -2.97
CA THR A 74 -3.65 -11.70 -2.56
C THR A 74 -2.28 -12.20 -2.09
N TRP A 75 -1.20 -11.77 -2.74
CA TRP A 75 0.14 -12.24 -2.42
C TRP A 75 0.75 -11.47 -1.27
N ASP A 76 0.50 -10.16 -1.16
CA ASP A 76 0.88 -9.36 0.00
C ASP A 76 0.34 -9.98 1.29
N GLN A 77 -0.97 -10.28 1.31
CA GLN A 77 -1.62 -10.94 2.44
C GLN A 77 -1.15 -12.39 2.66
N TYR A 78 -0.89 -13.15 1.60
CA TYR A 78 -0.44 -14.54 1.72
C TYR A 78 0.91 -14.63 2.46
N TRP A 79 1.82 -13.71 2.16
CA TRP A 79 3.17 -13.67 2.73
C TRP A 79 3.23 -13.11 4.16
N GLU A 80 2.12 -12.62 4.72
CA GLU A 80 2.03 -12.30 6.15
C GLU A 80 2.17 -13.56 7.04
N THR A 81 1.85 -14.75 6.51
CA THR A 81 1.85 -16.01 7.26
C THR A 81 2.67 -17.12 6.63
N HIS A 82 3.31 -16.87 5.49
CA HIS A 82 4.13 -17.82 4.77
C HIS A 82 5.53 -17.27 4.54
N VAL A 83 6.49 -18.17 4.41
CA VAL A 83 7.91 -17.85 4.20
C VAL A 83 8.44 -18.64 3.02
N VAL A 84 9.49 -18.11 2.39
CA VAL A 84 10.27 -18.78 1.35
C VAL A 84 11.63 -19.17 1.94
N ASP A 85 11.93 -20.47 1.99
CA ASP A 85 13.23 -20.96 2.44
C ASP A 85 14.29 -20.84 1.32
N ARG A 86 15.55 -21.09 1.67
CA ARG A 86 16.70 -20.87 0.78
C ARG A 86 16.67 -21.72 -0.50
N ASP A 87 15.99 -22.87 -0.44
CA ASP A 87 15.81 -23.80 -1.56
C ASP A 87 14.56 -23.49 -2.40
N GLY A 88 13.82 -22.43 -2.08
CA GLY A 88 12.57 -22.05 -2.72
C GLY A 88 11.33 -22.75 -2.14
N THR A 89 11.48 -23.57 -1.09
CA THR A 89 10.35 -24.20 -0.40
C THR A 89 9.48 -23.13 0.25
N VAL A 90 8.15 -23.24 0.06
CA VAL A 90 7.16 -22.37 0.70
C VAL A 90 6.49 -23.11 1.85
N ARG A 91 6.48 -22.51 3.03
CA ARG A 91 5.82 -23.06 4.23
C ARG A 91 5.20 -21.96 5.07
N LYS A 92 4.37 -22.34 6.05
CA LYS A 92 3.89 -21.39 7.06
C LYS A 92 5.04 -20.89 7.92
N ALA A 93 4.97 -19.62 8.30
CA ALA A 93 5.83 -19.05 9.32
C ALA A 93 5.63 -19.80 10.66
N PRO A 94 6.67 -19.92 11.50
CA PRO A 94 6.49 -20.36 12.88
C PRO A 94 5.46 -19.47 13.58
N ALA A 95 4.67 -20.03 14.49
CA ALA A 95 3.92 -19.19 15.41
C ALA A 95 4.93 -18.51 16.34
N ASP A 96 4.73 -17.22 16.62
CA ASP A 96 5.48 -16.52 17.66
C ASP A 96 5.21 -17.25 18.99
N GLU A 97 6.24 -17.84 19.61
CA GLU A 97 6.16 -18.51 20.93
C GLU A 97 6.05 -17.51 22.10
#